data_AF-A0A7X1JD07-F1
#
_entry.id   AF-A0A7X1JD07-F1
#
_cell.length_a   1.000
_cell.length_b   1.000
_cell.length_c   1.000
_cell.angle_alpha   90.00
_cell.angle_beta   90.00
_cell.angle_gamma   90.00
#
_symmetry.space_group_name_H-M   'P 1'
#
loop_
_entity.id
_entity.type
_entity.pdbx_description
1 polymer ?
#
loop_
_entity_poly.entity_id
_entity_poly.type
_entity_poly.pdbx_seq_one_letter_code
_entity_poly.pdbx_strand_id
1 'polypeptide(L)'
;MTYTTGPVRQGDSAGEQCRFRTDDHPPLTDQIEQLLSTNAPLPIVTAGNPLLRRESERYNGRLPPALLSRFIEALRLTMHAAPGVGLAAPQVGVPLRIAVIEDPAPVTEEVRVARGRVPQAFRVLVNPTYEPIGPTRAAFFEGCLSVPGWQAVVARPAEVRLRGEDEHGRTLDEVFTGWPARIVQHETDHLNGMLYLDRAEPRSLSSSQAMTERWTQPTPKEAAVALGFELPR
;
A
#
# COMPACT_ATOMS: atom_id res chain seq x y z
N MET A 1 -15.06 -7.87 -33.67
CA MET A 1 -16.00 -8.71 -32.89
C MET A 1 -17.21 -7.87 -32.60
N THR A 2 -18.31 -8.09 -33.33
CA THR A 2 -19.56 -7.34 -33.22
C THR A 2 -20.54 -8.16 -32.38
N TYR A 3 -20.94 -7.64 -31.22
CA TYR A 3 -21.99 -8.25 -30.41
C TYR A 3 -23.35 -7.75 -30.90
N THR A 4 -24.22 -8.71 -31.25
CA THR A 4 -25.61 -8.46 -31.68
C THR A 4 -26.50 -8.45 -30.44
N THR A 5 -27.28 -7.39 -30.24
CA THR A 5 -28.25 -7.26 -29.15
C THR A 5 -29.60 -7.87 -29.55
N GLY A 6 -30.11 -8.82 -28.76
CA GLY A 6 -31.47 -9.35 -28.87
C GLY A 6 -32.48 -8.53 -28.06
N PRO A 7 -33.80 -8.65 -28.33
CA PRO A 7 -34.81 -7.73 -27.82
C PRO A 7 -35.22 -8.04 -26.37
N VAL A 8 -35.46 -6.95 -25.61
CA VAL A 8 -35.95 -6.92 -24.23
C VAL A 8 -37.43 -7.31 -24.18
N ARG A 9 -37.79 -8.30 -23.35
CA ARG A 9 -39.20 -8.53 -22.95
C ARG A 9 -39.51 -7.76 -21.68
N GLN A 10 -40.52 -6.90 -21.75
CA GLN A 10 -41.20 -6.30 -20.61
C GLN A 10 -41.97 -7.38 -19.83
N GLY A 11 -41.68 -7.48 -18.54
CA GLY A 11 -42.46 -8.25 -17.57
C GLY A 11 -42.65 -7.41 -16.32
N ASP A 12 -43.88 -6.97 -16.10
CA ASP A 12 -44.35 -6.37 -14.85
C ASP A 12 -44.28 -7.42 -13.73
N SER A 13 -43.54 -7.11 -12.67
CA SER A 13 -43.78 -7.71 -11.36
C SER A 13 -43.37 -6.72 -10.28
N ALA A 14 -44.35 -6.22 -9.56
CA ALA A 14 -44.17 -5.49 -8.30
C ALA A 14 -43.41 -6.40 -7.31
N GLY A 15 -42.10 -6.16 -7.20
CA GLY A 15 -41.20 -6.84 -6.29
C GLY A 15 -40.85 -5.92 -5.13
N GLU A 16 -41.36 -6.29 -3.97
CA GLU A 16 -40.91 -5.99 -2.62
C GLU A 16 -39.49 -5.39 -2.57
N GLN A 17 -39.41 -4.11 -2.18
CA GLN A 17 -38.14 -3.43 -1.94
C GLN A 17 -37.42 -4.12 -0.78
N CYS A 18 -36.55 -5.07 -1.11
CA CYS A 18 -35.56 -5.63 -0.20
C CYS A 18 -34.66 -4.48 0.24
N ARG A 19 -34.99 -3.89 1.39
CA ARG A 19 -34.11 -2.95 2.10
C ARG A 19 -32.86 -3.74 2.46
N PHE A 20 -31.80 -3.59 1.66
CA PHE A 20 -30.46 -3.96 2.10
C PHE A 20 -30.18 -3.14 3.36
N ARG A 21 -30.24 -3.80 4.52
CA ARG A 21 -29.71 -3.24 5.75
C ARG A 21 -28.23 -2.96 5.52
N THR A 22 -27.85 -1.70 5.52
CA THR A 22 -26.50 -1.34 5.90
C THR A 22 -26.34 -1.73 7.38
N ASP A 23 -25.23 -2.38 7.71
CA ASP A 23 -24.73 -2.62 9.07
C ASP A 23 -24.99 -4.00 9.72
N ASP A 24 -24.79 -5.10 8.98
CA ASP A 24 -24.53 -6.42 9.58
C ASP A 24 -23.01 -6.68 9.79
N HIS A 25 -22.17 -5.63 9.73
CA HIS A 25 -20.74 -5.77 10.01
C HIS A 25 -20.49 -5.76 11.52
N PRO A 26 -19.73 -6.72 12.07
CA PRO A 26 -19.38 -6.71 13.48
C PRO A 26 -18.64 -5.41 13.82
N PRO A 27 -18.76 -4.92 15.07
CA PRO A 27 -17.92 -3.83 15.56
C PRO A 27 -16.45 -4.09 15.21
N LEU A 28 -15.73 -3.04 14.82
CA LEU A 28 -14.33 -3.15 14.38
C LEU A 28 -13.44 -3.90 15.39
N THR A 29 -13.69 -3.71 16.68
CA THR A 29 -13.00 -4.44 17.77
C THR A 29 -13.15 -5.95 17.60
N ASP A 30 -14.37 -6.43 17.35
CA ASP A 30 -14.67 -7.85 17.17
C ASP A 30 -14.05 -8.38 15.88
N GLN A 31 -14.06 -7.58 14.80
CA GLN A 31 -13.39 -7.90 13.55
C GLN A 31 -11.88 -8.11 13.76
N ILE A 32 -11.23 -7.21 14.52
CA ILE A 32 -9.78 -7.31 14.78
C ILE A 32 -9.49 -8.50 15.71
N GLU A 33 -10.28 -8.74 16.76
CA GLU A 33 -10.09 -9.92 17.61
C GLU A 33 -10.26 -11.23 16.83
N GLN A 34 -11.27 -11.31 15.95
CA GLN A 34 -11.47 -12.46 15.08
C GLN A 34 -10.28 -12.64 14.12
N LEU A 35 -9.79 -11.56 13.51
CA LEU A 35 -8.63 -11.59 12.63
C LEU A 35 -7.37 -12.06 13.38
N LEU A 36 -7.17 -11.62 14.62
CA LEU A 36 -6.03 -12.02 15.43
C LEU A 36 -6.14 -13.45 15.98
N SER A 37 -7.34 -14.06 15.98
CA SER A 37 -7.53 -15.45 16.43
C SER A 37 -6.88 -16.48 15.51
N THR A 38 -6.57 -16.12 14.24
CA THR A 38 -5.96 -17.04 13.27
C THR A 38 -4.44 -17.15 13.39
N ASN A 39 -3.82 -16.44 14.35
CA ASN A 39 -2.38 -16.20 14.45
C ASN A 39 -1.77 -15.52 13.21
N ALA A 40 -0.60 -14.89 13.37
CA ALA A 40 0.15 -14.29 12.27
C ALA A 40 0.94 -15.36 11.47
N PRO A 41 1.25 -15.14 10.17
CA PRO A 41 0.92 -13.95 9.39
C PRO A 41 -0.57 -13.86 9.02
N LEU A 42 -1.09 -12.64 8.97
CA LEU A 42 -2.46 -12.36 8.57
C LEU A 42 -2.63 -12.54 7.05
N PRO A 43 -3.83 -12.95 6.57
CA PRO A 43 -4.12 -13.00 5.15
C PRO A 43 -4.00 -11.62 4.49
N ILE A 44 -3.24 -11.53 3.40
CA ILE A 44 -3.08 -10.29 2.64
C ILE A 44 -4.19 -10.19 1.58
N VAL A 45 -4.93 -9.10 1.64
CA VAL A 45 -5.94 -8.71 0.66
C VAL A 45 -5.25 -8.30 -0.63
N THR A 46 -5.69 -8.86 -1.76
CA THR A 46 -5.11 -8.62 -3.08
C THR A 46 -5.95 -7.66 -3.93
N ALA A 47 -5.29 -7.05 -4.92
CA ALA A 47 -5.90 -6.15 -5.87
C ALA A 47 -7.06 -6.82 -6.62
N GLY A 48 -8.14 -6.06 -6.80
CA GLY A 48 -9.45 -6.56 -7.21
C GLY A 48 -10.45 -6.58 -6.06
N ASN A 49 -9.99 -6.67 -4.81
CA ASN A 49 -10.87 -6.48 -3.65
C ASN A 49 -11.22 -4.98 -3.47
N PRO A 50 -12.52 -4.60 -3.41
CA PRO A 50 -12.95 -3.21 -3.25
C PRO A 50 -12.45 -2.52 -1.99
N LEU A 51 -12.09 -3.28 -0.94
CA LEU A 51 -11.53 -2.74 0.30
C LEU A 51 -10.27 -1.89 0.03
N LEU A 52 -9.40 -2.33 -0.89
CA LEU A 52 -8.16 -1.63 -1.23
C LEU A 52 -8.38 -0.36 -2.06
N ARG A 53 -9.64 -0.07 -2.44
CA ARG A 53 -10.05 1.10 -3.23
C ARG A 53 -10.86 2.10 -2.43
N ARG A 54 -11.03 1.88 -1.13
CA ARG A 54 -11.75 2.78 -0.22
C ARG A 54 -10.76 3.52 0.65
N GLU A 55 -11.05 4.79 0.90
CA GLU A 55 -10.34 5.54 1.93
C GLU A 55 -10.59 4.89 3.30
N SER A 56 -9.52 4.73 4.08
CA SER A 56 -9.57 4.13 5.41
C SER A 56 -10.07 5.14 6.43
N GLU A 57 -10.77 4.64 7.43
CA GLU A 57 -11.30 5.45 8.52
C GLU A 57 -10.18 5.98 9.41
N ARG A 58 -10.29 7.27 9.79
CA ARG A 58 -9.39 7.89 10.76
C ARG A 58 -9.41 7.08 12.07
N TYR A 59 -8.24 6.73 12.56
CA TYR A 59 -8.11 6.16 13.90
C TYR A 59 -8.27 7.26 14.95
N ASN A 60 -9.20 7.09 15.88
CA ASN A 60 -9.55 8.07 16.90
C ASN A 60 -9.31 7.55 18.33
N GLY A 61 -8.48 6.52 18.49
CA GLY A 61 -8.23 5.91 19.80
C GLY A 61 -9.31 4.92 20.28
N ARG A 62 -10.24 4.51 19.40
CA ARG A 62 -11.36 3.62 19.76
C ARG A 62 -10.97 2.17 20.10
N LEU A 63 -9.74 1.74 19.84
CA LEU A 63 -9.30 0.38 20.17
C LEU A 63 -8.69 0.34 21.58
N PRO A 64 -8.98 -0.70 22.39
CA PRO A 64 -8.27 -0.93 23.63
C PRO A 64 -6.75 -1.00 23.38
N PRO A 65 -5.90 -0.39 24.23
CA PRO A 65 -4.44 -0.35 24.00
C PRO A 65 -3.80 -1.72 23.78
N ALA A 66 -4.26 -2.75 24.52
CA ALA A 66 -3.77 -4.12 24.36
C ALA A 66 -4.12 -4.72 22.99
N LEU A 67 -5.32 -4.42 22.46
CA LEU A 67 -5.75 -4.87 21.14
C LEU A 67 -4.98 -4.15 20.03
N LEU A 68 -4.78 -2.84 20.16
CA LEU A 68 -3.96 -2.06 19.23
C LEU A 68 -2.54 -2.60 19.15
N SER A 69 -1.91 -2.88 20.30
CA SER A 69 -0.55 -3.42 20.36
C SER A 69 -0.43 -4.77 19.65
N ARG A 70 -1.33 -5.72 19.95
CA ARG A 70 -1.40 -7.02 19.27
C ARG A 70 -1.63 -6.88 17.76
N PHE A 71 -2.47 -5.92 17.36
CA PHE A 71 -2.74 -5.66 15.95
C PHE A 71 -1.51 -5.13 15.20
N ILE A 72 -0.79 -4.16 15.79
CA ILE A 72 0.45 -3.62 15.24
C ILE A 72 1.52 -4.72 15.12
N GLU A 73 1.65 -5.56 16.15
CA GLU A 73 2.56 -6.70 16.12
C GLU A 73 2.21 -7.68 15.00
N ALA A 74 0.92 -7.99 14.81
CA ALA A 74 0.47 -8.85 13.72
C ALA A 74 0.75 -8.22 12.34
N LEU A 75 0.59 -6.91 12.16
CA LEU A 75 0.99 -6.21 10.93
C LEU A 75 2.49 -6.37 10.67
N ARG A 76 3.32 -6.15 11.70
CA ARG A 76 4.78 -6.28 11.59
C ARG A 76 5.20 -7.70 11.24
N LEU A 77 4.64 -8.71 11.92
CA LEU A 77 4.91 -10.13 11.64
C LEU A 77 4.48 -10.52 10.23
N THR A 78 3.33 -10.03 9.77
CA THR A 78 2.82 -10.26 8.40
C THR A 78 3.73 -9.63 7.35
N MET A 79 4.17 -8.39 7.57
CA MET A 79 5.13 -7.69 6.72
C MET A 79 6.44 -8.46 6.58
N HIS A 80 7.00 -8.97 7.68
CA HIS A 80 8.24 -9.76 7.66
C HIS A 80 8.08 -11.13 6.99
N ALA A 81 6.93 -11.80 7.17
CA ALA A 81 6.66 -13.08 6.53
C ALA A 81 6.57 -12.96 4.99
N ALA A 82 6.19 -11.80 4.48
CA ALA A 82 6.03 -11.50 3.06
C ALA A 82 7.13 -10.54 2.54
N PRO A 83 8.41 -10.79 2.88
CA PRO A 83 9.55 -9.84 2.98
C PRO A 83 9.31 -8.39 2.50
N GLY A 84 8.31 -7.72 3.06
CA GLY A 84 7.92 -6.35 2.74
C GLY A 84 8.68 -5.35 3.60
N VAL A 85 8.62 -4.07 3.19
CA VAL A 85 9.22 -2.95 3.95
C VAL A 85 8.17 -1.99 4.53
N GLY A 86 6.90 -2.28 4.27
CA GLY A 86 5.74 -1.61 4.80
C GLY A 86 4.49 -2.48 4.66
N LEU A 87 3.50 -2.22 5.51
CA LEU A 87 2.18 -2.84 5.42
C LEU A 87 1.12 -1.92 6.05
N ALA A 88 0.07 -1.62 5.28
CA ALA A 88 -1.08 -0.85 5.73
C ALA A 88 -2.22 -1.76 6.22
N ALA A 89 -2.96 -1.33 7.24
CA ALA A 89 -4.08 -2.09 7.82
C ALA A 89 -5.15 -2.56 6.80
N PRO A 90 -5.50 -1.80 5.74
CA PRO A 90 -6.42 -2.28 4.71
C PRO A 90 -5.93 -3.52 3.97
N GLN A 91 -4.62 -3.72 3.90
CA GLN A 91 -4.03 -4.91 3.26
C GLN A 91 -4.27 -6.18 4.06
N VAL A 92 -4.71 -6.10 5.32
CA VAL A 92 -5.12 -7.26 6.13
C VAL A 92 -6.62 -7.24 6.47
N GLY A 93 -7.41 -6.47 5.73
CA GLY A 93 -8.88 -6.46 5.91
C GLY A 93 -9.41 -5.37 6.83
N VAL A 94 -8.55 -4.53 7.43
CA VAL A 94 -8.94 -3.57 8.47
C VAL A 94 -8.89 -2.14 7.91
N PRO A 95 -10.03 -1.48 7.66
CA PRO A 95 -10.07 -0.15 7.02
C PRO A 95 -9.73 0.99 8.01
N LEU A 96 -8.62 0.88 8.72
CA LEU A 96 -8.10 1.91 9.62
C LEU A 96 -6.89 2.62 9.00
N ARG A 97 -6.76 3.92 9.26
CA ARG A 97 -5.56 4.71 8.88
C ARG A 97 -4.36 4.38 9.77
N ILE A 98 -3.88 3.15 9.71
CA ILE A 98 -2.70 2.65 10.42
C ILE A 98 -1.82 1.90 9.43
N ALA A 99 -0.54 2.21 9.41
CA ALA A 99 0.45 1.45 8.66
C ALA A 99 1.71 1.23 9.51
N VAL A 100 2.51 0.23 9.15
CA VAL A 100 3.83 -0.01 9.73
C VAL A 100 4.89 0.05 8.65
N ILE A 101 6.09 0.53 8.98
CA ILE A 101 7.24 0.58 8.08
C ILE A 101 8.50 0.09 8.78
N GLU A 102 9.33 -0.68 8.08
CA GLU A 102 10.65 -1.12 8.52
C GLU A 102 11.45 -1.65 7.33
N ASP A 103 12.69 -1.18 7.16
CA ASP A 103 13.59 -1.67 6.11
C ASP A 103 14.99 -1.82 6.68
N PRO A 104 15.51 -3.04 6.88
CA PRO A 104 16.92 -3.21 7.27
C PRO A 104 17.89 -2.76 6.18
N ALA A 105 17.41 -2.55 4.94
CA ALA A 105 18.17 -2.12 3.78
C ALA A 105 19.47 -2.91 3.53
N PRO A 106 19.43 -4.26 3.44
CA PRO A 106 20.60 -5.09 3.14
C PRO A 106 20.95 -5.03 1.64
N VAL A 107 21.37 -3.85 1.18
CA VAL A 107 21.62 -3.55 -0.23
C VAL A 107 23.08 -3.20 -0.49
N THR A 108 23.54 -3.44 -1.72
CA THR A 108 24.85 -2.99 -2.19
C THR A 108 24.99 -1.47 -2.08
N GLU A 109 26.23 -0.98 -1.98
CA GLU A 109 26.53 0.45 -1.99
C GLU A 109 25.95 1.17 -3.22
N GLU A 110 26.02 0.55 -4.39
CA GLU A 110 25.47 1.10 -5.64
C GLU A 110 23.96 1.38 -5.53
N VAL A 111 23.19 0.40 -5.04
CA VAL A 111 21.75 0.55 -4.78
C VAL A 111 21.47 1.58 -3.68
N ARG A 112 22.27 1.58 -2.60
CA ARG A 112 22.13 2.55 -1.49
C ARG A 112 22.23 3.98 -2.03
N VAL A 113 23.27 4.27 -2.82
CA VAL A 113 23.51 5.58 -3.44
C VAL A 113 22.42 5.90 -4.46
N ALA A 114 22.14 4.99 -5.39
CA ALA A 114 21.20 5.25 -6.48
C ALA A 114 19.76 5.48 -5.99
N ARG A 115 19.31 4.75 -4.96
CA ARG A 115 17.92 4.79 -4.48
C ARG A 115 17.73 5.59 -3.19
N GLY A 116 18.82 6.05 -2.57
CA GLY A 116 18.77 6.57 -1.20
C GLY A 116 18.19 5.54 -0.23
N ARG A 117 18.50 4.24 -0.43
CA ARG A 117 17.94 3.15 0.37
C ARG A 117 18.82 2.89 1.60
N VAL A 118 18.46 3.55 2.68
CA VAL A 118 19.13 3.46 3.99
C VAL A 118 18.23 2.73 4.99
N PRO A 119 18.79 2.20 6.11
CA PRO A 119 17.99 1.54 7.12
C PRO A 119 16.85 2.42 7.65
N GLN A 120 15.64 1.88 7.65
CA GLN A 120 14.45 2.44 8.25
C GLN A 120 14.08 1.61 9.48
N ALA A 121 14.25 2.18 10.66
CA ALA A 121 13.80 1.54 11.90
C ALA A 121 12.28 1.36 11.91
N PHE A 122 11.80 0.36 12.64
CA PHE A 122 10.37 0.14 12.82
C PHE A 122 9.65 1.41 13.29
N ARG A 123 8.56 1.75 12.61
CA ARG A 123 7.64 2.84 12.97
C ARG A 123 6.21 2.42 12.72
N VAL A 124 5.32 2.91 13.57
CA VAL A 124 3.87 2.87 13.35
C VAL A 124 3.44 4.26 12.89
N LEU A 125 2.68 4.30 11.80
CA LEU A 125 2.14 5.52 11.22
C LEU A 125 0.63 5.53 11.43
N VAL A 126 0.16 6.39 12.33
CA VAL A 126 -1.26 6.57 12.62
C VAL A 126 -1.74 7.87 11.97
N ASN A 127 -2.84 7.77 11.23
CA ASN A 127 -3.42 8.87 10.46
C ASN A 127 -2.40 9.66 9.60
N PRO A 128 -1.44 9.00 8.90
CA PRO A 128 -0.40 9.73 8.21
C PRO A 128 -0.96 10.51 7.01
N THR A 129 -0.26 11.61 6.75
CA THR A 129 -0.35 12.44 5.53
C THR A 129 1.07 12.80 5.12
N TYR A 130 1.30 13.05 3.83
CA TYR A 130 2.59 13.53 3.36
C TYR A 130 2.42 14.70 2.39
N GLU A 131 3.38 15.62 2.42
CA GLU A 131 3.50 16.71 1.43
C GLU A 131 4.89 16.65 0.76
N PRO A 132 4.97 16.81 -0.58
CA PRO A 132 6.26 16.90 -1.28
C PRO A 132 7.08 18.10 -0.79
N ILE A 133 8.39 17.90 -0.66
CA ILE A 133 9.35 19.00 -0.46
C ILE A 133 10.11 19.22 -1.75
N GLY A 134 9.83 20.35 -2.41
CA GLY A 134 10.42 20.71 -3.69
C GLY A 134 9.87 19.92 -4.89
N PRO A 135 10.39 20.19 -6.11
CA PRO A 135 9.88 19.61 -7.34
C PRO A 135 10.52 18.26 -7.71
N THR A 136 11.59 17.86 -7.02
CA THR A 136 12.42 16.70 -7.39
C THR A 136 11.65 15.40 -7.24
N ARG A 137 11.70 14.55 -8.27
CA ARG A 137 11.09 13.23 -8.26
C ARG A 137 12.13 12.16 -8.56
N ALA A 138 11.94 10.99 -7.96
CA ALA A 138 12.72 9.79 -8.25
C ALA A 138 11.80 8.68 -8.76
N ALA A 139 12.25 7.93 -9.75
CA ALA A 139 11.51 6.83 -10.36
C ALA A 139 12.25 5.51 -10.18
N PHE A 140 11.58 4.52 -9.61
CA PHE A 140 12.08 3.17 -9.39
C PHE A 140 10.95 2.16 -9.52
N PHE A 141 11.30 0.89 -9.75
CA PHE A 141 10.34 -0.20 -9.65
C PHE A 141 9.81 -0.34 -8.22
N GLU A 142 8.49 -0.41 -8.09
CA GLU A 142 7.78 -0.76 -6.87
C GLU A 142 7.05 -2.09 -7.06
N GLY A 143 6.99 -2.87 -5.99
CA GLY A 143 6.04 -3.97 -5.84
C GLY A 143 5.10 -3.68 -4.67
N CYS A 144 4.07 -4.50 -4.52
CA CYS A 144 3.14 -4.41 -3.41
C CYS A 144 2.70 -5.82 -3.02
N LEU A 145 2.57 -6.09 -1.72
CA LEU A 145 2.10 -7.40 -1.23
C LEU A 145 0.67 -7.71 -1.68
N SER A 146 -0.13 -6.66 -1.91
CA SER A 146 -1.48 -6.76 -2.47
C SER A 146 -1.50 -6.94 -3.99
N VAL A 147 -0.36 -6.86 -4.69
CA VAL A 147 -0.26 -7.10 -6.15
C VAL A 147 0.86 -8.13 -6.39
N PRO A 148 0.69 -9.38 -5.95
CA PRO A 148 1.76 -10.36 -5.98
C PRO A 148 2.20 -10.67 -7.42
N GLY A 149 3.51 -10.82 -7.62
CA GLY A 149 4.09 -11.25 -8.90
C GLY A 149 4.32 -10.12 -9.92
N TRP A 150 4.02 -8.87 -9.57
CA TRP A 150 4.14 -7.73 -10.49
C TRP A 150 4.83 -6.53 -9.86
N GLN A 151 5.58 -5.83 -10.69
CA GLN A 151 6.23 -4.56 -10.35
C GLN A 151 6.09 -3.58 -11.51
N ALA A 152 6.12 -2.29 -11.21
CA ALA A 152 6.18 -1.23 -12.22
C ALA A 152 6.96 -0.03 -11.71
N VAL A 153 7.49 0.78 -12.61
CA VAL A 153 8.17 2.03 -12.30
C VAL A 153 7.14 3.06 -11.84
N VAL A 154 7.41 3.65 -10.66
CA VAL A 154 6.59 4.71 -10.07
C VAL A 154 7.47 5.91 -9.80
N ALA A 155 7.08 7.08 -10.32
CA ALA A 155 7.72 8.34 -10.01
C ALA A 155 7.12 8.96 -8.74
N ARG A 156 7.92 9.16 -7.70
CA ARG A 156 7.51 9.78 -6.43
C ARG A 156 8.33 11.03 -6.12
N PRO A 157 7.78 12.03 -5.42
CA PRO A 157 8.56 13.01 -4.67
C PRO A 157 9.77 12.37 -4.00
N ALA A 158 10.96 12.91 -4.24
CA ALA A 158 12.21 12.39 -3.67
C ALA A 158 12.34 12.68 -2.17
N GLU A 159 11.64 13.70 -1.70
CA GLU A 159 11.58 14.15 -0.32
C GLU A 159 10.13 14.51 0.03
N VAL A 160 9.70 14.12 1.23
CA VAL A 160 8.37 14.42 1.75
C VAL A 160 8.43 14.78 3.23
N ARG A 161 7.55 15.68 3.65
CA ARG A 161 7.24 15.91 5.08
C ARG A 161 6.06 15.03 5.46
N LEU A 162 6.29 14.09 6.36
CA LEU A 162 5.28 13.24 6.97
C LEU A 162 4.65 13.99 8.15
N ARG A 163 3.32 13.98 8.23
CA ARG A 163 2.57 14.38 9.43
C ARG A 163 1.62 13.28 9.86
N GLY A 164 1.50 13.05 11.15
CA GLY A 164 0.59 12.07 11.74
C GLY A 164 0.84 11.87 13.22
N GLU A 165 0.56 10.67 13.70
CA GLU A 165 0.78 10.24 15.07
C GLU A 165 1.46 8.87 15.07
N ASP A 166 2.07 8.50 16.20
CA ASP A 166 2.46 7.11 16.46
C ASP A 166 1.37 6.34 17.22
N GLU A 167 1.62 5.09 17.56
CA GLU A 167 0.69 4.23 18.30
C GLU A 167 0.36 4.71 19.73
N HIS A 168 1.17 5.63 20.25
CA HIS A 168 0.98 6.25 21.56
C HIS A 168 0.34 7.65 21.47
N GLY A 169 -0.03 8.10 20.26
CA GLY A 169 -0.61 9.41 20.01
C GLY A 169 0.39 10.56 20.03
N ARG A 170 1.70 10.27 19.99
CA ARG A 170 2.73 11.32 19.87
C ARG A 170 2.78 11.81 18.43
N THR A 171 2.85 13.14 18.26
CA THR A 171 2.89 13.74 16.93
C THR A 171 4.15 13.34 16.17
N LEU A 172 3.95 12.92 14.92
CA LEU A 172 4.99 12.76 13.92
C LEU A 172 4.97 13.98 13.00
N ASP A 173 6.09 14.66 12.88
CA ASP A 173 6.31 15.78 11.94
C ASP A 173 7.77 15.75 11.49
N GLU A 174 8.04 14.92 10.47
CA GLU A 174 9.39 14.49 10.11
C GLU A 174 9.59 14.55 8.60
N VAL A 175 10.84 14.78 8.17
CA VAL A 175 11.21 14.78 6.77
C VAL A 175 11.85 13.44 6.41
N PHE A 176 11.33 12.81 5.36
CA PHE A 176 11.88 11.59 4.79
C PHE A 176 12.43 11.88 3.39
N THR A 177 13.56 11.25 3.06
CA THR A 177 14.17 11.27 1.72
C THR A 177 14.37 9.85 1.19
N GLY A 178 14.65 9.72 -0.11
CA GLY A 178 15.11 8.46 -0.71
C GLY A 178 14.09 7.33 -0.63
N TRP A 179 14.57 6.12 -0.30
CA TRP A 179 13.70 4.94 -0.21
C TRP A 179 12.73 5.00 0.99
N PRO A 180 13.13 5.44 2.19
CA PRO A 180 12.19 5.68 3.29
C PRO A 180 11.02 6.60 2.91
N ALA A 181 11.28 7.69 2.18
CA ALA A 181 10.23 8.57 1.67
C ALA A 181 9.25 7.84 0.74
N ARG A 182 9.77 6.93 -0.10
CA ARG A 182 8.94 6.11 -0.99
C ARG A 182 8.04 5.15 -0.21
N ILE A 183 8.57 4.50 0.82
CA ILE A 183 7.78 3.60 1.69
C ILE A 183 6.64 4.38 2.35
N VAL A 184 6.94 5.52 2.98
CA VAL A 184 5.93 6.39 3.62
C VAL A 184 4.81 6.76 2.63
N GLN A 185 5.17 7.17 1.41
CA GLN A 185 4.20 7.53 0.39
C GLN A 185 3.36 6.33 -0.06
N HIS A 186 3.98 5.15 -0.24
CA HIS A 186 3.30 3.93 -0.64
C HIS A 186 2.28 3.47 0.41
N GLU A 187 2.69 3.41 1.67
CA GLU A 187 1.79 2.97 2.74
C GLU A 187 0.69 4.01 3.01
N THR A 188 1.00 5.30 2.90
CA THR A 188 -0.03 6.35 3.03
C THR A 188 -1.03 6.31 1.87
N ASP A 189 -0.57 6.00 0.64
CA ASP A 189 -1.45 5.83 -0.52
C ASP A 189 -2.45 4.67 -0.30
N HIS A 190 -2.02 3.55 0.30
CA HIS A 190 -2.93 2.45 0.67
C HIS A 190 -4.07 2.90 1.58
N LEU A 191 -3.78 3.78 2.56
CA LEU A 191 -4.81 4.32 3.47
C LEU A 191 -5.80 5.24 2.75
N ASN A 192 -5.45 5.73 1.57
CA ASN A 192 -6.31 6.56 0.72
C ASN A 192 -6.99 5.74 -0.40
N GLY A 193 -6.93 4.40 -0.35
CA GLY A 193 -7.52 3.54 -1.38
C GLY A 193 -6.76 3.53 -2.71
N MET A 194 -5.49 3.95 -2.70
CA MET A 194 -4.63 3.95 -3.88
C MET A 194 -3.65 2.79 -3.84
N LEU A 195 -3.40 2.21 -5.01
CA LEU A 195 -2.34 1.24 -5.24
C LEU A 195 -1.23 1.91 -6.06
N TYR A 196 0.00 1.39 -5.98
CA TYR A 196 1.11 1.90 -6.78
C TYR A 196 0.80 1.91 -8.29
N LEU A 197 -0.07 1.00 -8.75
CA LEU A 197 -0.55 0.91 -10.13
C LEU A 197 -1.25 2.18 -10.62
N ASP A 198 -1.87 2.96 -9.72
CA ASP A 198 -2.54 4.21 -10.09
C ASP A 198 -1.55 5.34 -10.43
N ARG A 199 -0.26 5.13 -10.09
CA ARG A 199 0.85 6.04 -10.36
C ARG A 199 1.93 5.41 -11.26
N ALA A 200 1.72 4.18 -11.69
CA ALA A 200 2.70 3.41 -12.42
C ALA A 200 2.83 3.90 -13.87
N GLU A 201 4.04 3.86 -14.41
CA GLU A 201 4.26 3.92 -15.84
C GLU A 201 3.79 2.60 -16.48
N PRO A 202 2.70 2.58 -17.26
CA PRO A 202 2.10 1.34 -17.73
C PRO A 202 3.03 0.47 -18.56
N ARG A 203 3.92 1.08 -19.37
CA ARG A 203 4.89 0.33 -20.20
C ARG A 203 5.93 -0.40 -19.38
N SER A 204 6.12 -0.01 -18.12
CA SER A 204 7.09 -0.63 -17.23
C SER A 204 6.56 -1.84 -16.47
N LEU A 205 5.25 -2.14 -16.55
CA LEU A 205 4.66 -3.26 -15.84
C LEU A 205 5.36 -4.58 -16.21
N SER A 206 5.99 -5.19 -15.22
CA SER A 206 6.86 -6.35 -15.39
C SER A 206 6.49 -7.43 -14.37
N SER A 207 6.46 -8.68 -14.82
CA SER A 207 6.33 -9.82 -13.90
C SER A 207 7.59 -9.97 -13.06
N SER A 208 7.50 -10.63 -11.90
CA SER A 208 8.67 -10.92 -11.08
C SER A 208 9.77 -11.67 -11.84
N GLN A 209 9.40 -12.55 -12.77
CA GLN A 209 10.36 -13.23 -13.64
C GLN A 209 11.12 -12.24 -14.53
N ALA A 210 10.41 -11.36 -15.25
CA ALA A 210 11.04 -10.36 -16.12
C ALA A 210 11.93 -9.40 -15.32
N MET A 211 11.51 -9.06 -14.09
CA MET A 211 12.30 -8.23 -13.18
C MET A 211 13.65 -8.88 -12.83
N THR A 212 13.65 -10.17 -12.48
CA THR A 212 14.88 -10.92 -12.19
C THR A 212 15.77 -11.11 -13.41
N GLU A 213 15.19 -11.33 -14.58
CA GLU A 213 15.94 -11.62 -15.81
C GLU A 213 16.48 -10.37 -16.51
N ARG A 214 15.85 -9.21 -16.34
CA ARG A 214 16.12 -8.02 -17.19
C ARG A 214 16.38 -6.73 -16.42
N TRP A 215 15.69 -6.52 -15.30
CA TRP A 215 15.56 -5.20 -14.67
C TRP A 215 16.17 -5.15 -13.25
N THR A 216 17.30 -5.81 -13.05
CA THR A 216 18.00 -5.91 -11.76
C THR A 216 18.88 -4.70 -11.45
N GLN A 217 19.04 -3.78 -12.40
CA GLN A 217 19.86 -2.59 -12.27
C GLN A 217 19.34 -1.66 -11.16
N PRO A 218 20.20 -0.86 -10.52
CA PRO A 218 19.78 0.06 -9.46
C PRO A 218 18.75 1.11 -9.90
N THR A 219 18.73 1.48 -11.19
CA THR A 219 17.82 2.48 -11.74
C THR A 219 17.03 1.93 -12.93
N PRO A 220 15.82 2.43 -13.22
CA PRO A 220 15.01 1.95 -14.34
C PRO A 220 15.44 2.50 -15.71
N LYS A 221 16.66 3.06 -15.85
CA LYS A 221 17.10 3.72 -17.10
C LYS A 221 17.11 2.76 -18.30
N GLU A 222 17.61 1.55 -18.12
CA GLU A 222 17.63 0.54 -19.18
C GLU A 222 16.21 0.09 -19.56
N ALA A 223 15.34 -0.12 -18.56
CA ALA A 223 13.94 -0.42 -18.77
C ALA A 223 13.23 0.70 -19.54
N ALA A 224 13.50 1.97 -19.20
CA ALA A 224 12.92 3.14 -19.85
C ALA A 224 13.25 3.19 -21.35
N VAL A 225 14.52 2.95 -21.70
CA VAL A 225 14.95 2.89 -23.10
C VAL A 225 14.34 1.69 -23.82
N ALA A 226 14.42 0.50 -23.22
CA ALA A 226 14.01 -0.74 -23.88
C ALA A 226 12.50 -0.90 -24.02
N LEU A 227 11.71 -0.43 -23.05
CA LEU A 227 10.25 -0.49 -23.03
C LEU A 227 9.60 0.80 -23.56
N GLY A 228 10.41 1.85 -23.82
CA GLY A 228 9.99 3.09 -24.45
C GLY A 228 9.11 3.96 -23.56
N PHE A 229 9.60 4.36 -22.38
CA PHE A 229 8.93 5.33 -21.52
C PHE A 229 9.91 6.38 -20.99
N GLU A 230 9.38 7.52 -20.52
CA GLU A 230 10.18 8.61 -19.99
C GLU A 230 10.31 8.53 -18.47
N LEU A 231 11.50 8.85 -17.97
CA LEU A 231 11.71 9.07 -16.54
C LEU A 231 11.51 10.57 -16.21
N PRO A 232 11.07 10.91 -15.00
CA PRO A 232 10.98 12.31 -14.58
C PRO A 232 12.33 12.99 -14.73
N ARG A 233 12.29 14.25 -15.18
CA ARG A 233 13.46 15.13 -15.29
C ARG A 233 13.94 15.59 -13.93
#